data_AF-A0A820Q468-F1
#
_entry.id   AF-A0A820Q468-F1
#
_cell.length_a   1.000
_cell.length_b   1.000
_cell.length_c   1.000
_cell.angle_alpha   90.00
_cell.angle_beta   90.00
_cell.angle_gamma   90.00
#
_symmetry.space_group_name_H-M   'P 1'
#
loop_
_entity.id
_entity.type
_entity.pdbx_description
1 polymer ?
#
loop_
_entity_poly.entity_id
_entity_poly.type
_entity_poly.pdbx_seq_one_letter_code
_entity_poly.pdbx_strand_id
1 'polypeptide(L)'
;TKQCDESLKAMKRSSVDIFYIHAPDRDTPFEETAQAINDLYQRGSFKRFGLSNFTAEEVQQIYDICKEKNYVLPSVYQGNYNPITRKNEQELFPLLRKLGICFYAYSPIAGGFLVKTPDQIKNSQANTRFDTSTWVGQYYAGLYCNETFFLSARSFSRSL
;
A
#
# COMPACT_ATOMS: atom_id res chain seq x y z
N THR A 1 -17.73 -7.95 -2.06
CA THR A 1 -18.58 -7.11 -1.19
C THR A 1 -18.70 -7.62 0.25
N LYS A 2 -18.83 -8.93 0.51
CA LYS A 2 -18.93 -9.54 1.87
C LYS A 2 -17.94 -8.99 2.91
N GLN A 3 -16.66 -8.83 2.56
CA GLN A 3 -15.63 -8.29 3.46
C GLN A 3 -15.94 -6.86 3.97
N CYS A 4 -16.60 -6.03 3.15
CA CYS A 4 -17.03 -4.69 3.55
C CYS A 4 -18.10 -4.77 4.64
N ASP A 5 -19.14 -5.59 4.43
CA ASP A 5 -20.25 -5.75 5.38
C ASP A 5 -19.75 -6.32 6.73
N GLU A 6 -18.84 -7.29 6.69
CA GLU A 6 -18.20 -7.86 7.90
C GLU A 6 -17.37 -6.82 8.66
N SER A 7 -16.59 -6.00 7.93
CA SER A 7 -15.78 -4.93 8.53
C SER A 7 -16.66 -3.86 9.18
N LEU A 8 -17.72 -3.43 8.50
CA LEU A 8 -18.69 -2.46 9.03
C LEU A 8 -19.38 -2.97 10.30
N LYS A 9 -19.78 -4.25 10.30
CA LYS A 9 -20.34 -4.92 11.48
C LYS A 9 -19.35 -4.95 12.64
N ALA A 10 -18.10 -5.33 12.38
CA ALA A 10 -17.05 -5.39 13.41
C ALA A 10 -16.76 -4.02 14.03
N MET A 11 -16.73 -2.96 13.21
CA MET A 11 -16.54 -1.59 13.67
C MET A 11 -17.79 -0.95 14.28
N LYS A 12 -18.95 -1.62 14.21
CA LYS A 12 -20.26 -1.07 14.58
C LYS A 12 -20.56 0.25 13.87
N ARG A 13 -20.28 0.29 12.56
CA ARG A 13 -20.48 1.46 11.69
C ARG A 13 -21.35 1.07 10.51
N SER A 14 -22.11 2.03 9.99
CA SER A 14 -22.82 1.91 8.71
C SER A 14 -21.97 2.35 7.52
N SER A 15 -20.91 3.13 7.76
CA SER A 15 -20.05 3.68 6.71
C SER A 15 -18.65 3.96 7.25
N VAL A 16 -17.65 3.97 6.35
CA VAL A 16 -16.27 4.41 6.62
C VAL A 16 -15.86 5.56 5.72
N ASP A 17 -14.82 6.29 6.11
CA ASP A 17 -14.33 7.38 5.26
C ASP A 17 -13.66 6.86 3.98
N ILE A 18 -12.78 5.85 4.09
CA ILE A 18 -12.06 5.26 2.96
C ILE A 18 -12.29 3.76 2.93
N PHE A 19 -12.54 3.22 1.74
CA PHE A 19 -12.49 1.77 1.49
C PHE A 19 -11.41 1.46 0.45
N TYR A 20 -10.46 0.60 0.81
CA TYR A 20 -9.36 0.22 -0.07
C TYR A 20 -9.60 -1.13 -0.73
N ILE A 21 -9.24 -1.25 -2.00
CA ILE A 21 -8.77 -2.54 -2.52
C ILE A 21 -7.31 -2.70 -2.11
N HIS A 22 -7.04 -3.73 -1.30
CA HIS A 22 -5.74 -3.88 -0.63
C HIS A 22 -4.59 -4.25 -1.58
N ALA A 23 -4.89 -5.02 -2.63
CA ALA A 23 -3.97 -5.42 -3.68
C ALA A 23 -4.78 -5.84 -4.93
N PRO A 24 -4.21 -5.79 -6.14
CA PRO A 24 -4.86 -6.31 -7.33
C PRO A 24 -5.11 -7.81 -7.19
N ASP A 25 -6.36 -8.21 -7.38
CA ASP A 25 -6.69 -9.56 -7.81
C ASP A 25 -6.64 -9.58 -9.34
N ARG A 26 -5.63 -10.25 -9.90
CA ARG A 26 -5.40 -10.29 -11.36
C ARG A 26 -6.18 -11.39 -12.06
N ASP A 27 -6.81 -12.28 -11.30
CA ASP A 27 -7.67 -13.32 -11.85
C ASP A 27 -9.11 -12.81 -12.06
N THR A 28 -9.48 -11.73 -11.37
CA THR A 28 -10.76 -11.04 -11.52
C THR A 28 -10.63 -9.82 -12.45
N PRO A 29 -11.47 -9.67 -13.48
CA PRO A 29 -11.46 -8.46 -14.30
C PRO A 29 -11.65 -7.18 -13.47
N PHE A 30 -10.86 -6.15 -13.75
CA PHE A 30 -10.98 -4.88 -13.02
C PHE A 30 -12.33 -4.20 -13.21
N GLU A 31 -13.03 -4.44 -14.32
CA GLU A 31 -14.39 -3.93 -14.53
C GLU A 31 -15.39 -4.51 -13.51
N GLU A 32 -15.32 -5.82 -13.25
CA GLU A 32 -16.16 -6.47 -12.24
C GLU A 32 -15.85 -5.93 -10.83
N THR A 33 -14.56 -5.75 -10.52
CA THR A 33 -14.13 -5.15 -9.25
C THR A 33 -14.65 -3.72 -9.11
N ALA A 34 -14.52 -2.90 -10.16
CA ALA A 34 -14.97 -1.51 -10.17
C ALA A 34 -16.48 -1.40 -10.00
N GLN A 35 -17.25 -2.28 -10.65
CA GLN A 35 -18.70 -2.37 -10.48
C GLN A 35 -19.06 -2.69 -9.02
N ALA A 36 -18.47 -3.73 -8.44
CA ALA A 36 -18.73 -4.11 -7.04
C ALA A 36 -18.38 -3.00 -6.04
N ILE A 37 -17.32 -2.23 -6.32
CA ILE A 37 -16.92 -1.07 -5.52
C ILE A 37 -17.94 0.06 -5.66
N ASN A 38 -18.42 0.32 -6.87
CA ASN A 38 -19.45 1.32 -7.10
C ASN A 38 -20.77 0.94 -6.40
N ASP A 39 -21.17 -0.33 -6.41
CA ASP A 39 -22.38 -0.77 -5.70
C ASP A 39 -22.29 -0.51 -4.18
N LEU A 40 -21.12 -0.76 -3.59
CA LEU A 40 -20.85 -0.43 -2.19
C LEU A 40 -20.86 1.09 -1.93
N TYR A 41 -20.35 1.89 -2.88
CA TYR A 41 -20.39 3.34 -2.79
C TYR A 41 -21.82 3.88 -2.86
N GLN A 42 -22.64 3.40 -3.79
CA GLN A 42 -24.05 3.81 -3.93
C GLN A 42 -24.87 3.42 -2.70
N ARG A 43 -24.53 2.32 -2.03
CA ARG A 43 -25.10 1.93 -0.72
C ARG A 43 -24.68 2.84 0.44
N GLY A 44 -23.73 3.75 0.23
CA GLY A 44 -23.19 4.63 1.27
C GLY A 44 -22.19 3.95 2.22
N SER A 45 -21.69 2.76 1.87
CA SER A 45 -20.78 1.99 2.74
C SER A 45 -19.43 2.68 2.96
N PHE A 46 -19.03 3.58 2.07
CA PHE A 46 -17.84 4.41 2.22
C PHE A 46 -17.93 5.73 1.47
N LYS A 47 -17.05 6.70 1.78
CA LYS A 47 -17.02 8.03 1.14
C LYS A 47 -15.96 8.18 0.06
N ARG A 48 -14.80 7.53 0.23
CA ARG A 48 -13.65 7.63 -0.67
C ARG A 48 -13.16 6.27 -1.09
N PHE A 49 -12.97 6.08 -2.39
CA PHE A 49 -12.38 4.86 -2.94
C PHE A 49 -10.84 4.94 -2.90
N GLY A 50 -10.22 3.93 -2.33
CA GLY A 50 -8.77 3.78 -2.20
C GLY A 50 -8.19 2.57 -2.94
N LEU A 51 -6.96 2.70 -3.43
CA LEU A 51 -6.17 1.60 -4.00
C LEU A 51 -4.89 1.38 -3.19
N SER A 52 -4.38 0.15 -3.18
CA SER A 52 -3.09 -0.17 -2.55
C SER A 52 -2.37 -1.26 -3.33
N ASN A 53 -1.05 -1.15 -3.47
CA ASN A 53 -0.20 -2.16 -4.11
C ASN A 53 -0.47 -2.42 -5.61
N PHE A 54 -1.20 -1.53 -6.29
CA PHE A 54 -1.39 -1.55 -7.74
C PHE A 54 -0.21 -0.89 -8.46
N THR A 55 0.14 -1.37 -9.65
CA THR A 55 1.09 -0.67 -10.52
C THR A 55 0.49 0.64 -11.05
N ALA A 56 1.32 1.54 -11.58
CA ALA A 56 0.81 2.77 -12.20
C ALA A 56 -0.14 2.46 -13.38
N GLU A 57 0.18 1.45 -14.18
CA GLU A 57 -0.67 0.99 -15.28
C GLU A 57 -2.04 0.50 -14.78
N GLU A 58 -2.06 -0.36 -13.76
CA GLU A 58 -3.31 -0.89 -13.20
C GLU A 58 -4.15 0.25 -12.56
N VAL A 59 -3.52 1.25 -11.93
CA VAL A 59 -4.22 2.45 -11.42
C VAL A 59 -4.88 3.23 -12.55
N GLN A 60 -4.17 3.46 -13.66
CA GLN A 60 -4.71 4.16 -14.82
C GLN A 60 -5.88 3.38 -15.42
N GLN A 61 -5.75 2.06 -15.56
CA GLN A 61 -6.82 1.18 -16.06
C GLN A 61 -8.08 1.25 -15.21
N ILE A 62 -7.96 1.13 -13.87
CA ILE A 62 -9.11 1.25 -12.96
C ILE A 62 -9.74 2.63 -13.05
N TYR A 63 -8.92 3.69 -13.10
CA TYR A 63 -9.42 5.06 -13.22
C TYR A 63 -10.22 5.26 -14.50
N ASP A 64 -9.73 4.75 -15.64
CA ASP A 64 -10.39 4.88 -16.93
C ASP A 64 -11.72 4.12 -16.97
N ILE A 65 -11.75 2.88 -16.45
CA ILE A 65 -12.98 2.10 -16.29
C ILE A 65 -14.01 2.87 -15.46
N CYS A 66 -13.61 3.35 -14.27
CA CYS A 66 -14.52 4.09 -13.40
C CYS A 66 -15.02 5.37 -14.08
N LYS A 67 -14.15 6.07 -14.80
CA LYS A 67 -14.52 7.30 -15.51
C LYS A 67 -15.50 7.04 -16.65
N GLU A 68 -15.25 6.03 -17.48
CA GLU A 68 -16.11 5.65 -18.61
C GLU A 68 -17.50 5.24 -18.14
N LYS A 69 -17.58 4.44 -17.07
CA LYS A 69 -18.84 3.92 -16.53
C LYS A 69 -19.55 4.88 -15.57
N ASN A 70 -18.97 6.06 -15.32
CA ASN A 70 -19.44 7.03 -14.34
C ASN A 70 -19.59 6.44 -12.92
N TYR A 71 -18.60 5.64 -12.51
CA TYR A 71 -18.46 5.09 -11.17
C TYR A 71 -17.64 6.01 -10.27
N VAL A 72 -17.64 5.72 -8.96
CA VAL A 72 -16.74 6.39 -8.02
C VAL A 72 -15.27 6.26 -8.46
N LEU A 73 -14.59 7.39 -8.58
CA LEU A 73 -13.17 7.43 -8.93
C LEU A 73 -12.29 7.14 -7.70
N PRO A 74 -11.14 6.47 -7.87
CA PRO A 74 -10.16 6.37 -6.81
C PRO A 74 -9.65 7.77 -6.46
N SER A 75 -9.52 8.05 -5.16
CA SER A 75 -9.09 9.37 -4.64
C SER A 75 -7.95 9.27 -3.63
N VAL A 76 -7.63 8.05 -3.17
CA VAL A 76 -6.50 7.79 -2.27
C VAL A 76 -5.74 6.55 -2.75
N TYR A 77 -4.42 6.58 -2.63
CA TYR A 77 -3.53 5.45 -2.87
C TYR A 77 -2.68 5.22 -1.62
N GLN A 78 -2.59 3.97 -1.16
CA GLN A 78 -1.68 3.58 -0.09
C GLN A 78 -0.52 2.74 -0.66
N GLY A 79 0.74 3.13 -0.39
CA GLY A 79 1.91 2.48 -0.99
C GLY A 79 3.15 2.49 -0.11
N ASN A 80 4.08 1.56 -0.36
CA ASN A 80 5.35 1.51 0.35
C ASN A 80 6.21 2.72 -0.06
N TYR A 81 6.61 3.54 0.89
CA TYR A 81 7.50 4.65 0.60
C TYR A 81 8.31 5.06 1.82
N ASN A 82 9.63 5.11 1.67
CA ASN A 82 10.59 5.46 2.71
C ASN A 82 11.95 5.82 2.05
N PRO A 83 12.95 6.32 2.81
CA PRO A 83 14.25 6.73 2.25
C PRO A 83 14.98 5.70 1.38
N ILE A 84 14.75 4.39 1.59
CA ILE A 84 15.40 3.30 0.82
C ILE A 84 14.45 2.64 -0.18
N THR A 85 13.14 2.88 -0.11
CA THR A 85 12.15 2.37 -1.06
C THR A 85 11.44 3.53 -1.76
N ARG A 86 12.01 3.95 -2.90
CA ARG A 86 11.60 5.15 -3.64
C ARG A 86 11.10 4.89 -5.07
N LYS A 87 10.84 3.61 -5.42
CA LYS A 87 10.40 3.20 -6.77
C LYS A 87 9.17 3.97 -7.26
N ASN A 88 8.26 4.30 -6.35
CA ASN A 88 7.02 5.01 -6.65
C ASN A 88 7.22 6.43 -7.23
N GLU A 89 8.40 7.03 -7.06
CA GLU A 89 8.67 8.38 -7.60
C GLU A 89 8.73 8.44 -9.12
N GLN A 90 9.07 7.33 -9.78
CA GLN A 90 9.33 7.30 -11.22
C GLN A 90 8.04 7.36 -12.04
N GLU A 91 7.07 6.51 -11.73
CA GLU A 91 5.86 6.34 -12.54
C GLU A 91 4.58 6.63 -11.76
N LEU A 92 4.48 6.09 -10.54
CA LEU A 92 3.26 6.17 -9.75
C LEU A 92 2.97 7.61 -9.31
N PHE A 93 3.92 8.32 -8.71
CA PHE A 93 3.67 9.68 -8.21
C PHE A 93 3.29 10.68 -9.30
N PRO A 94 3.94 10.73 -10.49
CA PRO A 94 3.46 11.53 -11.60
C PRO A 94 2.01 11.21 -11.99
N LEU A 95 1.66 9.92 -12.07
CA LEU A 95 0.30 9.50 -12.40
C LEU A 95 -0.71 9.94 -11.33
N LEU A 96 -0.44 9.66 -10.06
CA LEU A 96 -1.35 10.04 -8.97
C LEU A 96 -1.61 11.54 -8.94
N ARG A 97 -0.58 12.37 -9.18
CA ARG A 97 -0.73 13.83 -9.32
C ARG A 97 -1.61 14.22 -10.51
N LYS A 98 -1.40 13.59 -11.68
CA LYS A 98 -2.21 13.82 -12.88
C LYS A 98 -3.69 13.50 -12.64
N LEU A 99 -3.97 12.43 -11.89
CA LEU A 99 -5.33 11.95 -11.61
C LEU A 99 -5.98 12.59 -10.37
N GLY A 100 -5.24 13.40 -9.60
CA GLY A 100 -5.74 14.01 -8.36
C GLY A 100 -5.90 13.04 -7.19
N ILE A 101 -5.09 11.99 -7.13
CA ILE A 101 -5.14 10.93 -6.11
C ILE A 101 -4.11 11.21 -5.00
N CYS A 102 -4.56 11.26 -3.75
CA CYS A 102 -3.68 11.45 -2.58
C CYS A 102 -2.84 10.20 -2.29
N PHE A 103 -1.57 10.34 -1.91
CA PHE A 103 -0.71 9.21 -1.54
C PHE A 103 -0.46 9.10 -0.04
N TYR A 104 -0.74 7.95 0.56
CA TYR A 104 -0.46 7.61 1.95
C TYR A 104 0.67 6.56 2.03
N ALA A 105 1.80 6.95 2.62
CA ALA A 105 2.96 6.09 2.75
C ALA A 105 2.78 5.08 3.89
N TYR A 106 2.96 3.78 3.60
CA TYR A 106 3.18 2.77 4.63
C TYR A 106 4.65 2.36 4.71
N SER A 107 5.04 1.74 5.83
CA SER A 107 6.42 1.39 6.16
C SER A 107 7.42 2.56 6.12
N PRO A 108 7.11 3.72 6.74
CA PRO A 108 8.02 4.88 6.72
C PRO A 108 9.38 4.60 7.38
N ILE A 109 9.44 3.64 8.31
CA ILE A 109 10.68 3.18 8.98
C ILE A 109 11.18 1.83 8.45
N ALA A 110 10.69 1.37 7.28
CA ALA A 110 11.07 0.10 6.66
C ALA A 110 11.00 -1.09 7.64
N GLY A 111 9.86 -1.24 8.35
CA GLY A 111 9.68 -2.29 9.36
C GLY A 111 10.54 -2.13 10.63
N GLY A 112 11.27 -1.04 10.79
CA GLY A 112 12.26 -0.81 11.85
C GLY A 112 13.70 -0.91 11.36
N PHE A 113 13.95 -1.19 10.08
CA PHE A 113 15.29 -1.22 9.49
C PHE A 113 16.01 0.12 9.65
N LEU A 114 15.32 1.23 9.39
CA LEU A 114 15.92 2.57 9.38
C LEU A 114 16.27 3.12 10.77
N VAL A 115 15.90 2.42 11.84
CA VAL A 115 16.20 2.81 13.23
C VAL A 115 17.13 1.82 13.93
N LYS A 116 17.69 0.86 13.18
CA LYS A 116 18.59 -0.17 13.70
C LYS A 116 19.97 -0.06 13.06
N THR A 117 21.00 -0.40 13.82
CA THR A 117 22.35 -0.59 13.25
C THR A 117 22.40 -1.90 12.46
N PRO A 118 23.34 -2.05 11.50
CA PRO A 118 23.52 -3.31 10.78
C PRO A 118 23.68 -4.52 11.71
N ASP A 119 24.39 -4.36 12.84
CA ASP A 119 24.60 -5.45 13.80
C ASP A 119 23.31 -5.84 14.53
N GLN A 120 22.44 -4.87 14.84
CA GLN A 120 21.12 -5.13 15.45
C GLN A 120 20.15 -5.82 14.49
N ILE A 121 20.37 -5.74 13.18
CA ILE A 121 19.58 -6.43 12.17
C ILE A 121 20.13 -7.84 11.93
N LYS A 122 21.45 -7.99 11.82
CA LYS A 122 22.11 -9.28 11.63
C LYS A 122 21.98 -10.20 12.85
N ASN A 123 22.08 -9.64 14.04
CA ASN A 123 21.92 -10.36 15.32
C ASN A 123 20.52 -10.10 15.90
N SER A 124 19.50 -10.16 15.05
CA SER A 124 18.13 -9.91 15.49
C SER A 124 17.73 -10.89 16.59
N GLN A 125 17.21 -10.37 17.69
CA GLN A 125 16.72 -11.19 18.80
C GLN A 125 15.44 -11.93 18.40
N ALA A 126 15.17 -13.04 19.08
CA ALA A 126 13.93 -13.79 18.94
C ALA A 126 12.71 -12.87 19.13
N ASN A 127 11.63 -13.12 18.38
CA ASN A 127 10.39 -12.35 18.39
C ASN A 127 10.51 -10.89 17.90
N THR A 128 11.62 -10.50 17.25
CA THR A 128 11.68 -9.21 16.55
C THR A 128 11.16 -9.31 15.12
N ARG A 129 10.82 -8.18 14.50
CA ARG A 129 10.34 -8.15 13.10
C ARG A 129 11.36 -8.65 12.06
N PHE A 130 12.62 -8.78 12.44
CA PHE A 130 13.70 -9.32 11.60
C PHE A 130 14.18 -10.69 12.09
N ASP A 131 13.40 -11.37 12.96
CA ASP A 131 13.68 -12.74 13.40
C ASP A 131 13.40 -13.72 12.25
N THR A 132 14.47 -14.16 11.59
CA THR A 132 14.42 -15.03 10.41
C THR A 132 13.97 -16.46 10.72
N SER A 133 13.76 -16.82 12.00
CA SER A 133 13.06 -18.06 12.37
C SER A 133 11.56 -18.00 12.06
N THR A 134 11.00 -16.79 11.89
CA THR A 134 9.59 -16.58 11.57
C THR A 134 9.40 -16.24 10.09
N TRP A 135 8.25 -16.60 9.53
CA TRP A 135 7.89 -16.23 8.15
C TRP A 135 7.89 -14.70 7.94
N VAL A 136 7.43 -13.95 8.94
CA VAL A 136 7.42 -12.47 8.91
C VAL A 136 8.86 -11.95 8.83
N GLY A 137 9.76 -12.47 9.66
CA GLY A 137 11.14 -12.02 9.65
C GLY A 137 11.87 -12.40 8.36
N GLN A 138 11.60 -13.56 7.79
CA GLN A 138 12.11 -13.93 6.46
C GLN A 138 11.62 -12.96 5.38
N TYR A 139 10.34 -12.60 5.41
CA TYR A 139 9.76 -11.63 4.47
C TYR A 139 10.42 -10.25 4.61
N TYR A 140 10.51 -9.70 5.83
CA TYR A 140 11.13 -8.39 6.06
C TYR A 140 12.64 -8.40 5.77
N ALA A 141 13.33 -9.50 6.05
CA ALA A 141 14.73 -9.67 5.68
C ALA A 141 14.90 -9.69 4.15
N GLY A 142 14.05 -10.41 3.43
CA GLY A 142 14.07 -10.43 1.96
C GLY A 142 13.81 -9.05 1.35
N LEU A 143 12.93 -8.24 1.95
CA LEU A 143 12.65 -6.89 1.49
C LEU A 143 13.80 -5.92 1.73
N TYR A 144 14.45 -5.97 2.91
CA TYR A 144 15.34 -4.88 3.34
C TYR A 144 16.82 -5.27 3.52
N CYS A 145 17.13 -6.52 3.83
CA CYS A 145 18.49 -6.96 4.16
C CYS A 145 19.31 -7.28 2.90
N ASN A 146 19.48 -6.30 2.01
CA ASN A 146 20.42 -6.36 0.90
C ASN A 146 21.55 -5.32 1.06
N GLU A 147 22.71 -5.57 0.46
CA GLU A 147 23.88 -4.71 0.61
C GLU A 147 23.62 -3.26 0.18
N THR A 148 22.88 -3.08 -0.92
CA THR A 148 22.50 -1.75 -1.44
C THR A 148 21.77 -0.92 -0.39
N PHE A 149 20.82 -1.49 0.34
CA PHE A 149 20.07 -0.78 1.36
C PHE A 149 20.86 -0.53 2.64
N PHE A 150 21.79 -1.43 3.01
CA PHE A 150 22.72 -1.14 4.11
C PHE A 150 23.65 0.04 3.78
N LEU A 151 24.11 0.16 2.53
CA LEU A 151 24.91 1.30 2.08
C LEU A 151 24.09 2.61 2.09
N SER A 152 22.86 2.57 1.56
CA SER A 152 21.95 3.73 1.55
C SER A 152 21.56 4.20 2.95
N ALA A 153 21.37 3.29 3.91
CA ALA A 153 21.10 3.67 5.30
C ALA A 153 22.30 4.37 5.96
N ARG A 154 23.54 3.94 5.65
CA ARG A 154 24.77 4.59 6.14
C ARG A 154 24.97 5.99 5.58
N SER A 155 24.65 6.22 4.31
CA SER A 155 24.76 7.58 3.72
C SER A 155 23.75 8.54 4.34
N PHE A 156 22.54 8.06 4.63
CA PHE A 156 21.51 8.85 5.31
C PHE A 156 21.94 9.25 6.73
N SER A 157 22.50 8.34 7.53
CA SER A 157 22.93 8.66 8.90
C SER A 157 24.10 9.64 9.00
N ARG A 158 24.86 9.84 7.92
CA ARG A 158 25.98 10.80 7.85
C ARG A 158 25.55 12.20 7.39
N SER A 159 24.34 12.31 6.86
CA SER A 159 23.79 13.56 6.32
C SER A 159 22.92 14.32 7.33
N LEU A 160 22.75 13.76 8.54
CA LEU A 160 22.08 14.34 9.71
C LEU A 160 23.13 14.67 10.77
#